data_AF-A0A386ZLB2-F1
#
_entry.id   AF-A0A386ZLB2-F1
#
_cell.length_a   1.000
_cell.length_b   1.000
_cell.length_c   1.000
_cell.angle_alpha   90.00
_cell.angle_beta   90.00
_cell.angle_gamma   90.00
#
_symmetry.space_group_name_H-M   'P 1'
#
loop_
_entity.id
_entity.type
_entity.pdbx_description
1 polymer ?
#
loop_
_entity_poly.entity_id
_entity_poly.type
_entity_poly.pdbx_seq_one_letter_code
_entity_poly.pdbx_strand_id
1 'polypeptide(L)'
;MSERVDTQLSEVVRGRRIGVIDSLRGFALFGILVTNTVVATLLWSSPETGSGALRPIFDGPADRFVYALVDGLFLGKFYLLFAFLFGYSFTLQIAAAARSGARPVPRLLRRCLALFLIGVAHVLLLWLGDILTLYAGLCLILVLLRGIRVRPALIAGLTLYFAFAALAFVPGNSGLNGIGEVFDLQRMHDGFTGNFSDTLGAQLTFGPQFMLFTWIGQGIPALGMFLIGLAAGKRRIFEDPEWIGRWLPRALAVGFGVGLPISAVTEVISATFIGVGRVRNG
;
A
#
# COMPACT_ATOMS: atom_id res chain seq x y z
N MET A 1 -19.53 8.45 -42.86
CA MET A 1 -20.36 7.77 -41.83
C MET A 1 -19.53 6.73 -41.06
N SER A 2 -18.75 5.88 -41.74
CA SER A 2 -17.82 4.92 -41.10
C SER A 2 -16.83 5.57 -40.11
N GLU A 3 -16.19 6.66 -40.49
CA GLU A 3 -15.17 7.34 -39.65
C GLU A 3 -15.73 7.89 -38.32
N ARG A 4 -17.01 8.30 -38.30
CA ARG A 4 -17.67 8.74 -37.06
C ARG A 4 -18.01 7.56 -36.14
N VAL A 5 -18.40 6.42 -36.73
CA VAL A 5 -18.67 5.18 -35.97
C VAL A 5 -17.37 4.62 -35.38
N ASP A 6 -16.28 4.60 -36.15
CA ASP A 6 -14.97 4.14 -35.66
C ASP A 6 -14.42 5.05 -34.55
N THR A 7 -14.61 6.37 -34.68
CA THR A 7 -14.22 7.33 -33.65
C THR A 7 -15.02 7.12 -32.37
N GLN A 8 -16.34 7.01 -32.45
CA GLN A 8 -17.20 6.76 -31.28
C GLN A 8 -16.92 5.41 -30.62
N LEU A 9 -16.72 4.35 -31.40
CA LEU A 9 -16.37 3.03 -30.87
C LEU A 9 -15.00 3.07 -30.14
N SER A 10 -14.04 3.82 -30.68
CA SER A 10 -12.73 4.02 -30.06
C SER A 10 -12.78 4.86 -28.78
N GLU A 11 -13.77 5.73 -28.61
CA GLU A 11 -14.00 6.50 -27.39
C GLU A 11 -14.70 5.65 -26.32
N VAL A 12 -15.74 4.90 -26.69
CA VAL A 12 -16.47 4.00 -25.76
C VAL A 12 -15.53 2.94 -25.18
N VAL A 13 -14.72 2.30 -26.01
CA VAL A 13 -13.74 1.29 -25.58
C VAL A 13 -12.71 1.90 -24.62
N ARG A 14 -12.31 3.15 -24.85
CA ARG A 14 -11.32 3.86 -24.01
C ARG A 14 -11.90 4.34 -22.69
N GLY A 15 -13.14 4.85 -22.70
CA GLY A 15 -13.87 5.21 -21.49
C GLY A 15 -14.07 4.01 -20.57
N ARG A 16 -14.45 2.84 -21.12
CA ARG A 16 -14.59 1.60 -20.35
C ARG A 16 -13.28 1.16 -19.69
N ARG A 17 -12.14 1.33 -20.37
CA ARG A 17 -10.80 0.97 -19.86
C ARG A 17 -10.33 1.88 -18.73
N ILE A 18 -10.49 3.19 -18.90
CA ILE A 18 -10.20 4.16 -17.83
C ILE A 18 -11.09 3.85 -16.63
N GLY A 19 -12.38 3.56 -16.86
CA GLY A 19 -13.32 3.14 -15.81
C GLY A 19 -12.86 1.89 -15.04
N VAL A 20 -12.30 0.88 -15.71
CA VAL A 20 -11.76 -0.32 -15.02
C VAL A 20 -10.56 0.02 -14.13
N ILE A 21 -9.60 0.81 -14.63
CA ILE A 21 -8.43 1.22 -13.84
C ILE A 21 -8.87 2.07 -12.65
N ASP A 22 -9.83 2.96 -12.85
CA ASP A 22 -10.38 3.83 -11.80
C ASP A 22 -11.12 3.00 -10.74
N SER A 23 -11.89 1.99 -11.17
CA SER A 23 -12.56 1.05 -10.27
C SER A 23 -11.56 0.22 -9.45
N LEU A 24 -10.48 -0.26 -10.08
CA LEU A 24 -9.41 -0.98 -9.40
C LEU A 24 -8.71 -0.09 -8.37
N ARG A 25 -8.52 1.20 -8.66
CA ARG A 25 -7.98 2.16 -7.69
C ARG A 25 -8.94 2.39 -6.52
N GLY A 26 -10.24 2.55 -6.80
CA GLY A 26 -11.26 2.66 -5.74
C GLY A 26 -11.29 1.43 -4.84
N PHE A 27 -11.22 0.24 -5.43
CA PHE A 27 -11.13 -1.02 -4.68
C PHE A 27 -9.84 -1.11 -3.86
N ALA A 28 -8.71 -0.69 -4.44
CA ALA A 28 -7.44 -0.62 -3.73
C ALA A 28 -7.51 0.30 -2.50
N LEU A 29 -8.14 1.48 -2.65
CA LEU A 29 -8.35 2.44 -1.56
C LEU A 29 -9.29 1.90 -0.47
N PHE A 30 -10.34 1.17 -0.85
CA PHE A 30 -11.23 0.52 0.11
C PHE A 30 -10.47 -0.47 1.00
N GLY A 31 -9.64 -1.34 0.43
CA GLY A 31 -8.88 -2.27 1.27
C GLY A 31 -7.80 -1.57 2.10
N ILE A 32 -7.20 -0.48 1.62
CA ILE A 32 -6.31 0.36 2.45
C ILE A 32 -7.08 0.93 3.65
N LEU A 33 -8.30 1.40 3.46
CA LEU A 33 -9.15 1.89 4.54
C LEU A 33 -9.39 0.79 5.58
N VAL A 34 -9.79 -0.41 5.15
CA VAL A 34 -10.00 -1.57 6.05
C VAL A 34 -8.74 -1.91 6.86
N THR A 35 -7.56 -1.89 6.24
CA THR A 35 -6.32 -2.16 7.00
C THR A 35 -6.00 -1.05 7.99
N ASN A 36 -6.25 0.21 7.64
CA ASN A 36 -5.97 1.33 8.52
C ASN A 36 -6.93 1.39 9.70
N THR A 37 -8.21 1.03 9.53
CA THR A 37 -9.14 0.98 10.67
C THR A 37 -8.71 -0.05 11.70
N VAL A 38 -8.21 -1.21 11.26
CA VAL A 38 -7.69 -2.25 12.16
C VAL A 38 -6.43 -1.76 12.89
N VAL A 39 -5.46 -1.20 12.17
CA VAL A 39 -4.22 -0.68 12.79
C VAL A 39 -4.51 0.49 13.73
N ALA A 40 -5.40 1.41 13.35
CA ALA A 40 -5.82 2.53 14.19
C ALA A 40 -6.51 2.05 15.47
N THR A 41 -7.44 1.10 15.34
CA THR A 41 -8.10 0.51 16.51
C THR A 41 -7.09 -0.15 17.44
N LEU A 42 -6.11 -0.88 16.88
CA LEU A 42 -5.07 -1.53 17.67
C LEU A 42 -4.16 -0.53 18.39
N LEU A 43 -3.75 0.55 17.71
CA LEU A 43 -2.91 1.60 18.31
C LEU A 43 -3.65 2.42 19.37
N TRP A 44 -4.91 2.78 19.10
CA TRP A 44 -5.70 3.64 20.00
C TRP A 44 -6.30 2.89 21.17
N SER A 45 -6.43 1.56 21.07
CA SER A 45 -7.17 0.79 22.06
C SER A 45 -6.28 -0.21 22.81
N SER A 46 -5.01 -0.40 22.46
CA SER A 46 -4.16 -1.33 23.20
C SER A 46 -3.51 -0.64 24.42
N PRO A 47 -3.97 -0.86 25.66
CA PRO A 47 -3.21 -0.46 26.84
C PRO A 47 -1.93 -1.30 26.91
N GLU A 48 -0.79 -0.68 27.18
CA GLU A 48 0.48 -1.40 27.26
C GLU A 48 0.40 -2.51 28.32
N THR A 49 0.55 -3.77 27.90
CA THR A 49 0.64 -4.91 28.83
C THR A 49 2.06 -5.11 29.39
N GLY A 50 2.89 -4.06 29.46
CA GLY A 50 4.29 -4.13 29.92
C GLY A 50 5.24 -4.97 29.05
N SER A 51 4.73 -5.60 27.98
CA SER A 51 5.45 -6.50 27.08
C SER A 51 5.87 -5.85 25.76
N GLY A 52 5.58 -4.55 25.55
CA GLY A 52 5.85 -3.83 24.29
C GLY A 52 5.05 -4.33 23.07
N ALA A 53 4.11 -5.25 23.26
CA ALA A 53 3.35 -5.88 22.18
C ALA A 53 1.95 -5.29 22.08
N LEU A 54 1.53 -4.92 20.86
CA LEU A 54 0.17 -4.51 20.57
C LEU A 54 -0.78 -5.70 20.74
N ARG A 55 -1.77 -5.56 21.64
CA ARG A 55 -2.80 -6.57 21.90
C ARG A 55 -4.20 -6.01 21.68
N PRO A 56 -5.07 -6.71 20.93
CA PRO A 56 -6.47 -6.32 20.82
C PRO A 56 -7.16 -6.33 22.19
N ILE A 57 -8.04 -5.34 22.44
CA ILE A 57 -8.95 -5.38 23.60
C ILE A 57 -9.93 -6.56 23.48
N PHE A 58 -10.46 -6.78 22.27
CA PHE A 58 -11.42 -7.84 21.97
C PHE A 58 -10.71 -9.05 21.36
N ASP A 59 -10.86 -10.22 21.98
CA ASP A 59 -10.18 -11.48 21.59
C ASP A 59 -11.16 -12.68 21.52
N GLY A 60 -12.43 -12.38 21.24
CA GLY A 60 -13.45 -13.39 21.02
C GLY A 60 -13.17 -14.24 19.79
N PRO A 61 -13.81 -15.42 19.63
CA PRO A 61 -13.66 -16.25 18.44
C PRO A 61 -14.03 -15.52 17.15
N ALA A 62 -15.08 -14.69 17.19
CA ALA A 62 -15.51 -13.86 16.07
C ALA A 62 -14.48 -12.76 15.75
N ASP A 63 -13.92 -12.10 16.77
CA ASP A 63 -12.89 -11.08 16.59
C ASP A 63 -11.65 -11.68 15.93
N ARG A 64 -11.15 -12.80 16.47
CA ARG A 64 -10.00 -13.52 15.91
C ARG A 64 -10.23 -13.96 14.48
N PHE A 65 -11.44 -14.42 14.14
CA PHE A 65 -11.79 -14.76 12.77
C PHE A 65 -11.75 -13.54 11.84
N VAL A 66 -12.28 -12.39 12.27
CA VAL A 66 -12.23 -11.15 11.50
C VAL A 66 -10.80 -10.65 11.34
N TYR A 67 -9.99 -10.67 12.41
CA TYR A 67 -8.57 -10.31 12.34
C TYR A 67 -7.82 -11.19 11.35
N ALA A 68 -8.00 -12.51 11.41
CA ALA A 68 -7.36 -13.45 10.49
C ALA A 68 -7.81 -13.25 9.04
N LEU A 69 -9.08 -12.88 8.83
CA LEU A 69 -9.60 -12.55 7.49
C LEU A 69 -8.93 -11.28 6.95
N VAL A 70 -8.82 -10.23 7.77
CA VAL A 70 -8.21 -8.96 7.37
C VAL A 70 -6.70 -9.13 7.14
N ASP A 71 -5.98 -9.80 8.03
CA ASP A 71 -4.55 -10.04 7.88
C ASP A 71 -4.26 -10.93 6.65
N GLY A 72 -4.98 -12.05 6.56
CA GLY A 72 -4.88 -12.99 5.45
C GLY A 72 -5.24 -12.39 4.08
N LEU A 73 -6.26 -11.53 3.96
CA LEU A 73 -6.73 -11.04 2.66
C LEU A 73 -6.40 -9.58 2.34
N PHE A 74 -6.21 -8.74 3.35
CA PHE A 74 -6.06 -7.29 3.15
C PHE A 74 -4.69 -6.76 3.54
N LEU A 75 -4.17 -7.14 4.71
CA LEU A 75 -2.95 -6.55 5.25
C LEU A 75 -1.77 -6.78 4.30
N GLY A 76 -1.05 -5.69 4.04
CA GLY A 76 0.12 -5.66 3.17
C GLY A 76 -0.15 -5.78 1.66
N LYS A 77 -1.39 -6.10 1.23
CA LYS A 77 -1.68 -6.42 -0.18
C LYS A 77 -2.23 -5.23 -0.95
N PHE A 78 -3.15 -4.48 -0.34
CA PHE A 78 -3.86 -3.40 -1.02
C PHE A 78 -2.97 -2.17 -1.28
N TYR A 79 -2.00 -1.87 -0.40
CA TYR A 79 -1.05 -0.79 -0.66
C TYR A 79 -0.12 -1.13 -1.85
N LEU A 80 0.29 -2.39 -2.02
CA LEU A 80 1.09 -2.84 -3.17
C LEU A 80 0.30 -2.79 -4.47
N LEU A 81 -0.98 -3.17 -4.42
CA LEU A 81 -1.89 -3.04 -5.55
C LEU A 81 -2.06 -1.57 -5.94
N PHE A 82 -2.33 -0.70 -4.96
CA PHE A 82 -2.44 0.73 -5.20
C PHE A 82 -1.13 1.31 -5.77
N ALA A 83 0.01 0.86 -5.26
CA ALA A 83 1.32 1.26 -5.74
C ALA A 83 1.56 0.89 -7.21
N PHE A 84 1.24 -0.35 -7.58
CA PHE A 84 1.30 -0.80 -8.97
C PHE A 84 0.38 0.02 -9.88
N LEU A 85 -0.87 0.24 -9.47
CA LEU A 85 -1.84 1.04 -10.23
C LEU A 85 -1.41 2.50 -10.35
N PHE A 86 -0.72 3.05 -9.35
CA PHE A 86 -0.14 4.38 -9.40
C PHE A 86 0.95 4.46 -10.47
N GLY A 87 1.90 3.51 -10.48
CA GLY A 87 2.93 3.40 -11.51
C GLY A 87 2.37 3.24 -12.92
N TYR A 88 1.30 2.46 -13.08
CA TYR A 88 0.59 2.33 -14.36
C TYR A 88 -0.09 3.66 -14.76
N SER A 89 -0.82 4.29 -13.84
CA SER A 89 -1.52 5.55 -14.08
C SER A 89 -0.55 6.70 -14.43
N PHE A 90 0.69 6.62 -13.97
CA PHE A 90 1.73 7.57 -14.31
C PHE A 90 2.06 7.59 -15.82
N THR A 91 2.09 6.44 -16.49
CA THR A 91 2.32 6.40 -17.95
C THR A 91 1.15 6.99 -18.73
N LEU A 92 -0.08 6.76 -18.27
CA LEU A 92 -1.28 7.36 -18.85
C LEU A 92 -1.25 8.89 -18.74
N GLN A 93 -0.79 9.43 -17.61
CA GLN A 93 -0.66 10.87 -17.40
C GLN A 93 0.40 11.50 -18.31
N ILE A 94 1.55 10.84 -18.49
CA ILE A 94 2.59 11.30 -19.44
C ILE A 94 2.02 11.30 -20.86
N ALA A 95 1.36 10.23 -21.27
CA ALA A 95 0.76 10.12 -22.59
C ALA A 95 -0.34 11.17 -22.82
N ALA A 96 -1.16 11.46 -21.80
CA ALA A 96 -2.19 12.48 -21.86
C ALA A 96 -1.58 13.89 -22.00
N ALA A 97 -0.54 14.21 -21.23
CA ALA A 97 0.15 15.50 -21.35
C ALA A 97 0.74 15.71 -22.75
N ALA A 98 1.40 14.69 -23.30
CA ALA A 98 1.96 14.73 -24.65
C ALA A 98 0.87 14.97 -25.72
N ARG A 99 -0.30 14.31 -25.61
CA ARG A 99 -1.43 14.54 -26.53
C ARG A 99 -2.00 15.95 -26.45
N SER A 100 -1.99 16.56 -25.26
CA SER A 100 -2.46 17.94 -25.05
C SER A 100 -1.43 19.03 -25.39
N GLY A 101 -0.25 18.67 -25.93
CA GLY A 101 0.85 19.61 -26.18
C GLY A 101 1.51 20.19 -24.92
N ALA A 102 1.14 19.69 -23.74
CA ALA A 102 1.64 20.16 -22.46
C ALA A 102 2.92 19.41 -22.04
N ARG A 103 3.82 20.09 -21.34
CA ARG A 103 5.01 19.45 -20.75
C ARG A 103 4.57 18.52 -19.60
N PRO A 104 4.95 17.22 -19.61
CA PRO A 104 4.49 16.27 -18.59
C PRO A 104 5.09 16.56 -17.20
N VAL A 105 6.35 16.99 -17.13
CA VAL A 105 7.09 17.15 -15.85
C VAL A 105 6.45 18.19 -14.92
N PRO A 106 6.18 19.44 -15.36
CA PRO A 106 5.55 20.44 -14.47
C PRO A 106 4.18 20.02 -13.96
N ARG A 107 3.41 19.26 -14.75
CA ARG A 107 2.10 18.74 -14.34
C ARG A 107 2.25 17.68 -13.24
N LEU A 108 3.23 16.79 -13.38
CA LEU A 108 3.54 15.77 -12.38
C LEU A 108 4.10 16.38 -11.10
N LEU A 109 4.96 17.39 -11.18
CA LEU A 109 5.50 18.08 -10.00
C LEU A 109 4.40 18.79 -9.20
N ARG A 110 3.47 19.50 -9.86
CA ARG A 110 2.30 20.09 -9.19
C ARG A 110 1.44 19.04 -8.49
N ARG A 111 1.30 17.86 -9.09
CA ARG A 111 0.59 16.73 -8.48
C ARG A 111 1.35 16.18 -7.27
N CYS A 112 2.67 16.02 -7.35
CA CYS A 112 3.48 15.60 -6.20
C CYS A 112 3.35 16.59 -5.05
N LEU A 113 3.40 17.89 -5.35
CA LEU A 113 3.22 18.94 -4.35
C LEU A 113 1.82 18.88 -3.72
N ALA A 114 0.76 18.74 -4.53
CA ALA A 114 -0.59 18.60 -4.01
C ALA A 114 -0.74 17.34 -3.12
N LEU A 115 -0.21 16.19 -3.56
CA LEU A 115 -0.20 14.96 -2.76
C LEU A 115 0.57 15.14 -1.46
N PHE A 116 1.71 15.81 -1.49
CA PHE A 116 2.51 16.08 -0.31
C PHE A 116 1.76 16.99 0.68
N LEU A 117 1.18 18.09 0.22
CA LEU A 117 0.43 19.01 1.07
C LEU A 117 -0.81 18.33 1.69
N ILE A 118 -1.54 17.53 0.91
CA ILE A 118 -2.67 16.74 1.42
C ILE A 118 -2.18 15.70 2.42
N GLY A 119 -1.05 15.04 2.17
CA GLY A 119 -0.47 14.06 3.09
C GLY A 119 -0.01 14.69 4.40
N VAL A 120 0.62 15.86 4.37
CA VAL A 120 0.97 16.62 5.58
C VAL A 120 -0.28 16.99 6.37
N ALA A 121 -1.32 17.51 5.71
CA ALA A 121 -2.60 17.79 6.37
C ALA A 121 -3.24 16.52 6.95
N HIS A 122 -3.13 15.39 6.24
CA HIS A 122 -3.63 14.09 6.70
C HIS A 122 -2.90 13.60 7.96
N VAL A 123 -1.57 13.74 8.02
CA VAL A 123 -0.76 13.36 9.18
C VAL A 123 -1.03 14.22 10.39
N LEU A 124 -1.38 15.50 10.19
CA LEU A 124 -1.61 16.47 11.25
C LEU A 124 -3.06 16.54 11.75
N LEU A 125 -4.02 16.05 10.96
CA LEU A 125 -5.44 16.18 11.28
C LEU A 125 -6.15 14.83 11.45
N LEU A 126 -5.63 13.75 10.85
CA LEU A 126 -6.38 12.50 10.72
C LEU A 126 -5.62 11.29 11.27
N TRP A 127 -4.43 10.98 10.74
CA TRP A 127 -3.78 9.69 10.98
C TRP A 127 -2.27 9.68 10.72
N LEU A 128 -1.50 9.06 11.61
CA LEU A 128 -0.03 8.95 11.53
C LEU A 128 0.47 8.07 10.36
N GLY A 129 -0.29 7.04 9.97
CA GLY A 129 0.10 6.09 8.93
C GLY A 129 -0.17 6.60 7.51
N ASP A 130 0.26 7.83 7.22
CA ASP A 130 0.05 8.44 5.92
C ASP A 130 0.87 7.80 4.81
N ILE A 131 0.19 7.45 3.73
CA ILE A 131 0.81 6.92 2.53
C ILE A 131 1.00 7.99 1.44
N LEU A 132 0.35 9.17 1.58
CA LEU A 132 0.34 10.20 0.53
C LEU A 132 1.69 10.90 0.42
N THR A 133 2.32 11.25 1.54
CA THR A 133 3.66 11.85 1.59
C THR A 133 4.71 10.89 1.03
N LEU A 134 4.64 9.60 1.40
CA LEU A 134 5.45 8.54 0.79
C LEU A 134 5.25 8.54 -0.73
N TYR A 135 4.01 8.51 -1.19
CA TYR A 135 3.70 8.42 -2.62
C TYR A 135 4.09 9.69 -3.39
N ALA A 136 4.03 10.86 -2.77
CA ALA A 136 4.54 12.10 -3.33
C ALA A 136 6.05 11.97 -3.60
N GLY A 137 6.81 11.47 -2.62
CA GLY A 137 8.25 11.20 -2.75
C GLY A 137 8.56 10.14 -3.82
N LEU A 138 7.88 9.00 -3.77
CA LEU A 138 8.05 7.94 -4.79
C LEU A 138 7.65 8.41 -6.20
N CYS A 139 6.66 9.29 -6.31
CA CYS A 139 6.28 9.89 -7.58
C CYS A 139 7.39 10.82 -8.12
N LEU A 140 8.08 11.58 -7.25
CA LEU A 140 9.27 12.34 -7.67
C LEU A 140 10.37 11.40 -8.20
N ILE A 141 10.62 10.28 -7.53
CA ILE A 141 11.56 9.26 -8.02
C ILE A 141 11.11 8.73 -9.40
N LEU A 142 9.83 8.43 -9.59
CA LEU A 142 9.30 8.03 -10.91
C LEU A 142 9.46 9.11 -11.98
N VAL A 143 9.33 10.40 -11.63
CA VAL A 143 9.58 11.51 -12.57
C VAL A 143 11.02 11.51 -13.07
N LEU A 144 11.99 11.20 -12.19
CA LEU A 144 13.40 11.02 -12.56
C LEU A 144 13.59 9.76 -13.41
N LEU A 145 12.97 8.66 -13.01
CA LEU A 145 13.07 7.36 -13.68
C LEU A 145 12.18 7.23 -14.92
N ARG A 146 11.43 8.27 -15.33
CA ARG A 146 10.44 8.18 -16.42
C ARG A 146 11.02 7.66 -17.74
N GLY A 147 12.30 7.90 -17.99
CA GLY A 147 13.02 7.48 -19.20
C GLY A 147 13.47 6.02 -19.20
N ILE A 148 13.35 5.30 -18.08
CA ILE A 148 13.84 3.92 -17.94
C ILE A 148 13.18 2.98 -18.97
N ARG A 149 13.94 2.05 -19.56
CA ARG A 149 13.36 1.05 -20.46
C ARG A 149 12.50 0.04 -19.67
N VAL A 150 11.57 -0.63 -20.37
CA VAL A 150 10.62 -1.58 -19.75
C VAL A 150 11.32 -2.70 -18.98
N ARG A 151 12.33 -3.35 -19.60
CA ARG A 151 13.04 -4.49 -18.98
C ARG A 151 13.78 -4.07 -17.69
N PRO A 152 14.63 -3.01 -17.69
CA PRO A 152 15.26 -2.54 -16.46
C PRO A 152 14.28 -2.12 -15.37
N ALA A 153 13.16 -1.45 -15.70
CA ALA A 153 12.14 -1.12 -14.70
C ALA A 153 11.52 -2.37 -14.06
N LEU A 154 11.20 -3.37 -14.88
CA LEU A 154 10.64 -4.62 -14.37
C LEU A 154 11.63 -5.37 -13.48
N ILE A 155 12.90 -5.48 -13.90
CA ILE A 155 13.95 -6.15 -13.13
C ILE A 155 14.18 -5.41 -11.82
N ALA A 156 14.41 -4.09 -11.86
CA ALA A 156 14.60 -3.29 -10.66
C ALA A 156 13.40 -3.39 -9.70
N GLY A 157 12.18 -3.37 -10.25
CA GLY A 157 10.97 -3.51 -9.45
C GLY A 157 10.85 -4.86 -8.74
N LEU A 158 11.11 -5.95 -9.46
CA LEU A 158 11.14 -7.30 -8.88
C LEU A 158 12.27 -7.45 -7.86
N THR A 159 13.47 -6.94 -8.17
CA THR A 159 14.61 -6.98 -7.25
C THR A 159 14.30 -6.24 -5.95
N LEU A 160 13.75 -5.02 -6.00
CA LEU A 160 13.38 -4.27 -4.81
C LEU A 160 12.34 -5.02 -3.97
N TYR A 161 11.30 -5.55 -4.61
CA TYR A 161 10.25 -6.30 -3.92
C TYR A 161 10.78 -7.57 -3.25
N PHE A 162 11.50 -8.42 -3.99
CA PHE A 162 12.01 -9.68 -3.45
C PHE A 162 13.17 -9.48 -2.47
N ALA A 163 14.02 -8.48 -2.67
CA ALA A 163 15.05 -8.13 -1.69
C ALA A 163 14.43 -7.68 -0.37
N PHE A 164 13.38 -6.87 -0.42
CA PHE A 164 12.64 -6.48 0.77
C PHE A 164 11.93 -7.67 1.43
N ALA A 165 11.25 -8.51 0.64
CA ALA A 165 10.60 -9.71 1.14
C ALA A 165 11.61 -10.69 1.80
N ALA A 166 12.84 -10.77 1.30
CA ALA A 166 13.90 -11.58 1.90
C ALA A 166 14.28 -11.11 3.31
N LEU A 167 14.14 -9.81 3.63
CA LEU A 167 14.38 -9.28 4.97
C LEU A 167 13.42 -9.88 6.01
N ALA A 168 12.22 -10.30 5.60
CA ALA A 168 11.28 -10.97 6.50
C ALA A 168 11.80 -12.31 7.04
N PHE A 169 12.75 -12.94 6.34
CA PHE A 169 13.36 -14.21 6.74
C PHE A 169 14.68 -14.04 7.50
N VAL A 170 15.12 -12.81 7.75
CA VAL A 170 16.33 -12.53 8.53
C VAL A 170 16.05 -12.80 10.01
N PRO A 171 16.86 -13.65 10.69
CA PRO A 171 16.69 -13.90 12.12
C PRO A 171 16.75 -12.59 12.93
N GLY A 172 15.79 -12.40 13.84
CA GLY A 172 15.69 -11.18 14.66
C GLY A 172 14.81 -10.07 14.07
N ASN A 173 14.25 -10.24 12.88
CA ASN A 173 13.24 -9.32 12.36
C ASN A 173 11.90 -9.52 13.10
N SER A 174 11.59 -8.65 14.05
CA SER A 174 10.36 -8.68 14.85
C SER A 174 9.12 -8.14 14.11
N GLY A 175 9.31 -7.54 12.93
CA GLY A 175 8.21 -7.02 12.11
C GLY A 175 7.38 -5.99 12.87
N LEU A 176 6.04 -6.09 12.78
CA LEU A 176 5.13 -5.21 13.52
C LEU A 176 5.16 -5.45 15.04
N ASN A 177 5.63 -6.62 15.51
CA ASN A 177 5.73 -6.90 16.95
C ASN A 177 6.87 -6.13 17.64
N GLY A 178 7.82 -5.59 16.87
CA GLY A 178 8.87 -4.71 17.37
C GLY A 178 8.48 -3.23 17.43
N ILE A 179 7.23 -2.87 17.08
CA ILE A 179 6.80 -1.46 17.09
C ILE A 179 6.94 -0.85 18.48
N GLY A 180 6.67 -1.59 19.57
CA GLY A 180 6.84 -1.07 20.93
C GLY A 180 8.29 -0.87 21.37
N GLU A 181 9.28 -1.40 20.63
CA GLU A 181 10.70 -1.08 20.84
C GLU A 181 11.06 0.29 20.25
N VAL A 182 10.29 0.74 19.27
CA VAL A 182 10.52 1.99 18.52
C VAL A 182 9.61 3.10 19.04
N PHE A 183 8.38 2.78 19.42
CA PHE A 183 7.34 3.72 19.81
C PHE A 183 6.87 3.48 21.25
N ASP A 184 6.74 4.56 22.01
CA ASP A 184 6.07 4.57 23.31
C ASP A 184 4.55 4.45 23.07
N LEU A 185 4.04 3.22 23.17
CA LEU A 185 2.66 2.90 22.83
C LEU A 185 1.69 3.49 23.84
N GLN A 186 2.09 3.57 25.11
CA GLN A 186 1.28 4.19 26.15
C GLN A 186 1.10 5.69 25.89
N ARG A 187 2.18 6.41 25.61
CA ARG A 187 2.11 7.84 25.30
C ARG A 187 1.34 8.11 24.01
N MET A 188 1.40 7.20 23.03
CA MET A 188 0.52 7.26 21.86
C MET A 188 -0.94 7.10 22.23
N HIS A 189 -1.27 6.04 22.99
CA HIS A 189 -2.62 5.77 23.45
C HIS A 189 -3.21 6.96 24.21
N ASP A 190 -2.46 7.51 25.17
CA ASP A 190 -2.87 8.65 25.98
C ASP A 190 -3.08 9.91 25.12
N GLY A 191 -2.21 10.15 24.13
CA GLY A 191 -2.34 11.28 23.22
C GLY A 191 -3.57 11.18 22.30
N PHE A 192 -3.94 9.97 21.88
CA PHE A 192 -5.11 9.73 21.02
C PHE A 192 -6.43 9.64 21.78
N THR A 193 -6.41 9.30 23.06
CA THR A 193 -7.60 9.27 23.93
C THR A 193 -7.84 10.58 24.68
N GLY A 194 -6.87 11.50 24.66
CA GLY A 194 -6.95 12.86 25.21
C GLY A 194 -7.80 13.84 24.38
N ASN A 195 -7.57 15.14 24.60
CA ASN A 195 -8.26 16.20 23.86
C ASN A 195 -7.55 16.50 22.51
N PHE A 196 -8.13 17.40 21.71
CA PHE A 196 -7.57 17.76 20.40
C PHE A 196 -6.10 18.23 20.46
N SER A 197 -5.71 18.99 21.48
CA SER A 197 -4.33 19.47 21.62
C SER A 197 -3.36 18.34 22.01
N ASP A 198 -3.82 17.37 22.80
CA ASP A 198 -3.03 16.17 23.13
C ASP A 198 -2.80 15.33 21.87
N THR A 199 -3.84 15.14 21.06
CA THR A 199 -3.75 14.42 19.78
C THR A 199 -2.84 15.14 18.79
N LEU A 200 -2.96 16.46 18.66
CA LEU A 200 -2.08 17.23 17.78
C LEU A 200 -0.61 17.18 18.27
N GLY A 201 -0.39 17.26 19.58
CA GLY A 201 0.94 17.12 20.18
C GLY A 201 1.54 15.73 19.93
N ALA A 202 0.73 14.67 20.06
CA ALA A 202 1.12 13.31 19.72
C ALA A 202 1.44 13.16 18.23
N GLN A 203 0.64 13.74 17.34
CA GLN A 203 0.87 13.70 15.89
C GLN A 203 2.14 14.45 15.49
N LEU A 204 2.45 15.60 16.10
CA LEU A 204 3.69 16.33 15.84
C LEU A 204 4.93 15.60 16.37
N THR A 205 4.79 14.91 17.50
CA THR A 205 5.90 14.15 18.12
C THR A 205 6.19 12.87 17.34
N PHE A 206 5.15 12.08 17.08
CA PHE A 206 5.30 10.75 16.51
C PHE A 206 5.20 10.71 14.98
N GLY A 207 4.58 11.72 14.35
CA GLY A 207 4.41 11.82 12.90
C GLY A 207 5.70 11.61 12.11
N PRO A 208 6.78 12.36 12.40
CA PRO A 208 8.05 12.19 11.69
C PRO A 208 8.63 10.77 11.82
N GLN A 209 8.51 10.17 13.01
CA GLN A 209 8.99 8.81 13.27
C GLN A 209 8.14 7.77 12.54
N PHE A 210 6.82 7.91 12.56
CA PHE A 210 5.89 7.04 11.83
C PHE A 210 6.06 7.17 10.31
N MET A 211 6.32 8.37 9.80
CA MET A 211 6.69 8.60 8.41
C MET A 211 7.96 7.82 8.05
N LEU A 212 9.03 7.96 8.84
CA LEU A 212 10.28 7.25 8.59
C LEU A 212 10.09 5.74 8.63
N PHE A 213 9.37 5.23 9.63
CA PHE A 213 9.01 3.82 9.74
C PHE A 213 8.25 3.33 8.51
N THR A 214 7.28 4.12 8.02
CA THR A 214 6.51 3.83 6.80
C THR A 214 7.38 3.86 5.55
N TRP A 215 8.32 4.79 5.45
CA TRP A 215 9.28 4.85 4.34
C TRP A 215 10.18 3.61 4.29
N ILE A 216 10.66 3.14 5.44
CA ILE A 216 11.50 1.94 5.51
C ILE A 216 10.66 0.69 5.24
N GLY A 217 9.52 0.55 5.91
CA GLY A 217 8.69 -0.65 5.88
C GLY A 217 7.84 -0.82 4.62
N GLN A 218 7.47 0.27 3.95
CA GLN A 218 6.58 0.24 2.77
C GLN A 218 7.19 0.92 1.54
N GLY A 219 8.16 1.84 1.70
CA GLY A 219 8.69 2.62 0.60
C GLY A 219 9.45 1.81 -0.44
N ILE A 220 10.32 0.89 0.00
CA ILE A 220 11.07 -0.02 -0.90
C ILE A 220 10.12 -0.92 -1.72
N PRO A 221 9.21 -1.70 -1.11
CA PRO A 221 8.33 -2.56 -1.88
C PRO A 221 7.31 -1.76 -2.71
N ALA A 222 6.83 -0.60 -2.23
CA ALA A 222 5.97 0.28 -3.01
C ALA A 222 6.70 0.86 -4.24
N LEU A 223 7.98 1.27 -4.12
CA LEU A 223 8.79 1.68 -5.26
C LEU A 223 8.98 0.54 -6.25
N GLY A 224 9.18 -0.68 -5.75
CA GLY A 224 9.23 -1.89 -6.57
C GLY A 224 7.97 -2.04 -7.42
N MET A 225 6.80 -1.96 -6.79
CA MET A 225 5.51 -2.03 -7.48
C MET A 225 5.24 -0.84 -8.41
N PHE A 226 5.68 0.37 -8.06
CA PHE A 226 5.62 1.55 -8.93
C PHE A 226 6.38 1.30 -10.25
N LEU A 227 7.57 0.70 -10.18
CA LEU A 227 8.39 0.39 -11.36
C LEU A 227 7.78 -0.74 -12.20
N ILE A 228 7.23 -1.78 -11.55
CA ILE A 228 6.49 -2.85 -12.24
C ILE A 228 5.26 -2.26 -12.94
N GLY A 229 4.52 -1.38 -12.25
CA GLY A 229 3.39 -0.63 -12.81
C GLY A 229 3.77 0.25 -13.98
N LEU A 230 4.90 0.96 -13.89
CA LEU A 230 5.48 1.77 -14.97
C LEU A 230 5.80 0.90 -16.19
N ALA A 231 6.43 -0.25 -15.99
CA ALA A 231 6.76 -1.19 -17.06
C ALA A 231 5.49 -1.75 -17.73
N ALA A 232 4.49 -2.12 -16.93
CA ALA A 232 3.18 -2.56 -17.39
C ALA A 232 2.45 -1.47 -18.20
N GLY A 233 2.48 -0.23 -17.72
CA GLY A 233 1.89 0.94 -18.38
C GLY A 233 2.57 1.27 -19.71
N LYS A 234 3.89 1.13 -19.80
CA LYS A 234 4.63 1.30 -21.06
C LYS A 234 4.30 0.23 -22.11
N ARG A 235 3.99 -0.99 -21.67
CA ARG A 235 3.49 -2.07 -22.55
C ARG A 235 1.99 -2.04 -22.78
N ARG A 236 1.27 -1.15 -22.08
CA ARG A 236 -0.19 -1.01 -22.18
C ARG A 236 -0.91 -2.35 -21.98
N ILE A 237 -0.47 -3.15 -21.02
CA ILE A 237 -1.00 -4.53 -20.83
C ILE A 237 -2.51 -4.58 -20.59
N PHE A 238 -3.09 -3.54 -19.97
CA PHE A 238 -4.54 -3.45 -19.77
C PHE A 238 -5.30 -2.95 -21.02
N GLU A 239 -4.61 -2.54 -22.07
CA GLU A 239 -5.18 -2.20 -23.37
C GLU A 239 -5.24 -3.41 -24.32
N ASP A 240 -4.57 -4.52 -23.97
CA ASP A 240 -4.44 -5.76 -24.75
C ASP A 240 -5.36 -6.88 -24.20
N PRO A 241 -6.52 -7.13 -24.83
CA PRO A 241 -7.48 -8.13 -24.35
C PRO A 241 -6.94 -9.56 -24.44
N GLU A 242 -6.09 -9.86 -25.42
CA GLU A 242 -5.51 -11.19 -25.59
C GLU A 242 -4.51 -11.47 -24.46
N TRP A 243 -3.73 -10.46 -24.09
CA TRP A 243 -2.82 -10.56 -22.96
C TRP A 243 -3.58 -10.81 -21.66
N ILE A 244 -4.64 -10.03 -21.38
CA ILE A 244 -5.47 -10.22 -20.18
C ILE A 244 -6.09 -11.63 -20.17
N GLY A 245 -6.74 -12.04 -21.26
CA GLY A 245 -7.40 -13.37 -21.33
C GLY A 245 -6.42 -14.52 -21.12
N ARG A 246 -5.17 -14.38 -21.59
CA ARG A 246 -4.11 -15.38 -21.42
C ARG A 246 -3.56 -15.41 -20.00
N TRP A 247 -3.28 -14.25 -19.40
CA TRP A 247 -2.50 -14.18 -18.16
C TRP A 247 -3.35 -14.06 -16.89
N LEU A 248 -4.55 -13.49 -16.98
CA LEU A 248 -5.45 -13.35 -15.83
C LEU A 248 -5.76 -14.69 -15.14
N PRO A 249 -6.19 -15.77 -15.83
CA PRO A 249 -6.48 -17.04 -15.16
C PRO A 249 -5.23 -17.66 -14.52
N ARG A 250 -4.06 -17.49 -15.13
CA ARG A 250 -2.79 -17.97 -14.55
C ARG A 250 -2.41 -17.17 -13.30
N ALA A 251 -2.56 -15.85 -13.36
CA ALA A 251 -2.31 -14.99 -12.22
C ALA A 251 -3.26 -15.29 -11.06
N LEU A 252 -4.54 -15.55 -11.35
CA LEU A 252 -5.52 -15.99 -10.35
C LEU A 252 -5.17 -17.37 -9.79
N ALA A 253 -4.82 -18.34 -10.64
CA ALA A 253 -4.45 -19.69 -10.20
C ALA A 253 -3.19 -19.67 -9.32
N VAL A 254 -2.19 -18.88 -9.66
CA VAL A 254 -0.98 -18.72 -8.82
C VAL A 254 -1.31 -17.93 -7.56
N GLY A 255 -2.08 -16.85 -7.66
CA GLY A 255 -2.47 -16.01 -6.52
C GLY A 255 -3.27 -16.79 -5.48
N PHE A 256 -4.30 -17.53 -5.91
CA PHE A 256 -5.09 -18.37 -5.01
C PHE A 256 -4.35 -19.64 -4.60
N GLY A 257 -3.63 -20.28 -5.52
CA GLY A 257 -2.95 -21.56 -5.27
C GLY A 257 -1.69 -21.44 -4.41
N VAL A 258 -0.99 -20.30 -4.43
CA VAL A 258 0.22 -20.08 -3.64
C VAL A 258 -0.02 -19.06 -2.53
N GLY A 259 -0.74 -17.98 -2.82
CA GLY A 259 -0.97 -16.89 -1.86
C GLY A 259 -1.87 -17.27 -0.70
N LEU A 260 -2.96 -18.03 -0.95
CA LEU A 260 -3.84 -18.47 0.14
C LEU A 260 -3.14 -19.45 1.09
N PRO A 261 -2.44 -20.50 0.62
CA PRO A 261 -1.71 -21.39 1.51
C PRO A 261 -0.63 -20.68 2.31
N ILE A 262 0.16 -19.78 1.70
CA ILE A 262 1.17 -19.01 2.43
C ILE A 262 0.50 -18.18 3.53
N SER A 263 -0.58 -17.46 3.21
CA SER A 263 -1.29 -16.63 4.20
C SER A 263 -1.84 -17.49 5.34
N ALA A 264 -2.45 -18.64 5.03
CA ALA A 264 -2.95 -19.58 6.03
C ALA A 264 -1.83 -20.16 6.92
N VAL A 265 -0.68 -20.52 6.33
CA VAL A 265 0.47 -21.02 7.10
C VAL A 265 1.05 -19.93 8.00
N THR A 266 1.15 -18.70 7.51
CA THR A 266 1.68 -17.57 8.28
C THR A 266 0.79 -17.24 9.48
N GLU A 267 -0.52 -17.35 9.31
CA GLU A 267 -1.51 -17.22 10.37
C GLU A 267 -1.41 -18.34 11.41
N VAL A 268 -1.31 -19.60 10.97
CA VAL A 268 -1.16 -20.75 11.87
C VAL A 268 0.13 -20.62 12.70
N ILE A 269 1.23 -20.19 12.08
CA ILE A 269 2.50 -19.95 12.77
C ILE A 269 2.33 -18.81 13.79
N SER A 270 1.73 -17.69 13.40
CA SER A 270 1.53 -16.53 14.28
C SER A 270 0.62 -16.88 15.47
N ALA A 271 -0.48 -17.60 15.24
CA ALA A 271 -1.38 -18.09 16.28
C ALA A 271 -0.70 -19.06 17.25
N THR A 272 0.20 -19.92 16.76
CA THR A 272 0.96 -20.86 17.59
C THR A 272 1.97 -20.13 18.48
N PHE A 273 2.69 -19.13 17.95
CA PHE A 273 3.62 -18.32 18.73
C PHE A 273 2.92 -17.48 19.82
N ILE A 274 1.77 -16.88 19.50
CA ILE A 274 0.95 -16.14 20.49
C ILE A 274 0.38 -17.09 21.56
N GLY A 275 -0.01 -18.31 21.17
CA GLY A 275 -0.48 -19.35 22.10
C GLY A 275 0.60 -19.82 23.08
N VAL A 276 1.83 -20.00 22.62
CA VAL A 276 2.97 -20.42 23.47
C VAL A 276 3.39 -19.32 24.46
N GLY A 277 3.31 -18.05 24.07
CA GLY A 277 3.57 -16.92 24.99
C GLY A 277 2.56 -16.83 26.14
N ARG A 278 1.32 -17.30 25.92
CA ARG A 278 0.25 -17.32 26.92
C ARG A 278 0.43 -18.41 27.99
N VAL A 279 1.00 -19.56 27.62
CA VAL A 279 1.28 -20.69 28.54
C VAL A 279 2.45 -20.40 29.46
N ARG A 280 3.38 -19.54 29.05
CA ARG A 280 4.62 -19.24 29.80
C ARG A 280 4.46 -18.12 30.84
N ASN A 281 3.37 -17.35 30.76
CA ASN A 281 3.05 -16.24 31.67
C ASN A 281 1.79 -16.51 32.52
N GLY A 282 1.34 -17.77 32.59
CA GLY A 282 0.24 -18.22 33.45
C GLY A 282 0.75 -18.88 34.72
#